data_AF-T0Z329-F1
#
_entry.id   AF-T0Z329-F1
#
_cell.length_a   1.000
_cell.length_b   1.000
_cell.length_c   1.000
_cell.angle_alpha   90.00
_cell.angle_beta   90.00
_cell.angle_gamma   90.00
#
_symmetry.space_group_name_H-M   'P 1'
#
loop_
_entity.id
_entity.type
_entity.pdbx_description
1 polymer ?
#
loop_
_entity_poly.entity_id
_entity_poly.type
_entity_poly.pdbx_seq_one_letter_code
_entity_poly.pdbx_strand_id
1 'polypeptide(L)'
;MTPINPQIAVLCESGKVAYLHGHLPVFQHDQQDLASFRLFTSQMIANGNVRHGEIARAFAVPLSTVKRYAKLYREKGAAGFFVPRRRRSAVVLTDEVKAQAQALLGEGKSAAEVGQELAILPDTVRKAIQAGHL
;
A
#
# COMPACT_ATOMS: atom_id res chain seq x y z
N MET A 1 -23.94 16.18 -6.98
CA MET A 1 -24.11 14.71 -6.93
C MET A 1 -23.85 14.13 -8.32
N THR A 2 -23.03 13.08 -8.42
CA THR A 2 -22.69 12.41 -9.68
C THR A 2 -23.15 10.95 -9.61
N PRO A 3 -24.04 10.49 -10.51
CA PRO A 3 -24.44 9.09 -10.54
C PRO A 3 -23.31 8.20 -11.04
N ILE A 4 -23.09 7.06 -10.37
CA ILE A 4 -22.23 5.97 -10.85
C ILE A 4 -23.08 5.00 -11.71
N ASN A 5 -24.27 4.68 -11.22
CA ASN A 5 -25.31 3.92 -11.90
C ASN A 5 -26.70 4.34 -11.36
N PRO A 6 -27.83 3.72 -11.77
CA PRO A 6 -29.15 4.14 -11.29
C PRO A 6 -29.39 4.04 -9.78
N GLN A 7 -28.63 3.21 -9.07
CA GLN A 7 -28.78 2.98 -7.63
C GLN A 7 -27.71 3.69 -6.80
N ILE A 8 -26.51 3.88 -7.35
CA ILE A 8 -25.36 4.42 -6.64
C ILE A 8 -24.99 5.79 -7.19
N ALA A 9 -24.85 6.76 -6.30
CA ALA A 9 -24.31 8.08 -6.60
C ALA A 9 -23.18 8.47 -5.63
N VAL A 10 -22.36 9.41 -6.04
CA VAL A 10 -21.30 10.01 -5.21
C VAL A 10 -21.53 11.51 -5.07
N LEU A 11 -21.29 12.03 -3.88
CA LEU A 11 -21.34 13.44 -3.54
C LEU A 11 -19.97 13.88 -3.02
N CYS A 12 -19.43 14.96 -3.57
CA CYS A 12 -18.18 15.55 -3.12
C CYS A 12 -18.46 16.96 -2.61
N GLU A 13 -18.39 17.17 -1.30
CA GLU A 13 -18.68 18.45 -0.65
C GLU A 13 -17.73 18.66 0.53
N SER A 14 -17.22 19.89 0.68
CA SER A 14 -16.36 20.30 1.81
C SER A 14 -15.20 19.34 2.12
N GLY A 15 -14.53 18.84 1.08
CA GLY A 15 -13.39 17.93 1.24
C GLY A 15 -13.75 16.50 1.65
N LYS A 16 -15.04 16.14 1.63
CA LYS A 16 -15.53 14.78 1.87
C LYS A 16 -16.16 14.18 0.63
N VAL A 17 -16.10 12.87 0.54
CA VAL A 17 -16.74 12.05 -0.48
C VAL A 17 -17.74 11.14 0.20
N ALA A 18 -19.02 11.27 -0.14
CA ALA A 18 -20.10 10.44 0.36
C ALA A 18 -20.70 9.59 -0.76
N TYR A 19 -21.02 8.34 -0.47
CA TYR A 19 -21.65 7.40 -1.40
C TYR A 19 -23.09 7.18 -0.96
N LEU A 20 -23.99 7.27 -1.93
CA LEU A 20 -25.43 7.18 -1.74
C LEU A 20 -25.94 5.92 -2.43
N HIS A 21 -26.77 5.15 -1.74
CA HIS A 21 -27.61 4.11 -2.34
C HIS A 21 -29.05 4.63 -2.38
N GLY A 22 -29.52 5.03 -3.56
CA GLY A 22 -30.71 5.87 -3.68
C GLY A 22 -30.46 7.23 -3.00
N HIS A 23 -31.20 7.50 -1.92
CA HIS A 23 -31.05 8.74 -1.13
C HIS A 23 -30.32 8.54 0.20
N LEU A 24 -29.92 7.31 0.54
CA LEU A 24 -29.30 6.98 1.82
C LEU A 24 -27.77 7.05 1.72
N PRO A 25 -27.08 7.87 2.52
CA PRO A 25 -25.62 7.82 2.63
C PRO A 25 -25.20 6.51 3.30
N VAL A 26 -24.41 5.71 2.58
CA VAL A 26 -23.95 4.40 3.04
C VAL A 26 -22.48 4.40 3.48
N PHE A 27 -21.71 5.39 3.03
CA PHE A 27 -20.32 5.57 3.45
C PHE A 27 -19.83 6.99 3.16
N GLN A 28 -18.87 7.47 3.93
CA GLN A 28 -18.16 8.71 3.68
C GLN A 28 -16.68 8.59 4.06
N HIS A 29 -15.83 9.35 3.37
CA HIS A 29 -14.41 9.51 3.73
C HIS A 29 -13.90 10.88 3.32
N ASP A 30 -12.74 11.28 3.85
CA ASP A 30 -12.04 12.47 3.38
C ASP A 30 -11.56 12.28 1.94
N GLN A 31 -11.61 13.33 1.13
CA GLN A 31 -11.27 13.29 -0.29
C GLN A 31 -9.83 12.81 -0.54
N GLN A 32 -8.92 13.05 0.42
CA GLN A 32 -7.52 12.62 0.36
C GLN A 32 -7.30 11.20 0.90
N ASP A 33 -8.29 10.60 1.57
CA ASP A 33 -8.21 9.23 2.06
C ASP A 33 -8.43 8.22 0.93
N LEU A 34 -7.35 7.99 0.18
CA LEU A 34 -7.33 7.01 -0.89
C LEU A 34 -7.48 5.57 -0.38
N ALA A 35 -7.15 5.28 0.87
CA ALA A 35 -7.30 3.93 1.42
C ALA A 35 -8.79 3.59 1.58
N SER A 36 -9.56 4.50 2.18
CA SER A 36 -11.02 4.37 2.30
C SER A 36 -11.74 4.40 0.95
N PHE A 37 -11.30 5.25 0.01
CA PHE A 37 -11.80 5.22 -1.37
C PHE A 37 -11.66 3.82 -2.00
N ARG A 38 -10.45 3.25 -1.94
CA ARG A 38 -10.14 1.95 -2.55
C ARG A 38 -10.87 0.82 -1.84
N LEU A 39 -10.96 0.87 -0.51
CA LEU A 39 -11.72 -0.10 0.28
C LEU A 39 -13.18 -0.11 -0.14
N PHE A 40 -13.85 1.04 -0.06
CA PHE A 40 -15.30 1.08 -0.19
C PHE A 40 -15.75 0.77 -1.62
N THR A 41 -15.04 1.30 -2.63
CA THR A 41 -15.31 0.95 -4.04
C THR A 41 -15.07 -0.53 -4.32
N SER A 42 -14.07 -1.16 -3.70
CA SER A 42 -13.83 -2.60 -3.83
C SER A 42 -14.91 -3.43 -3.14
N GLN A 43 -15.38 -2.99 -1.97
CA GLN A 43 -16.50 -3.63 -1.26
C GLN A 43 -17.79 -3.56 -2.09
N MET A 44 -18.13 -2.39 -2.66
CA MET A 44 -19.30 -2.26 -3.52
C MET A 44 -19.25 -3.19 -4.74
N ILE A 45 -18.06 -3.37 -5.33
CA ILE A 45 -17.85 -4.35 -6.41
C ILE A 45 -18.07 -5.78 -5.92
N ALA A 46 -17.49 -6.14 -4.77
CA ALA A 46 -17.64 -7.48 -4.20
C ALA A 46 -19.11 -7.82 -3.85
N ASN A 47 -19.87 -6.82 -3.42
CA ASN A 47 -21.29 -6.95 -3.11
C ASN A 47 -22.19 -6.94 -4.37
N GLY A 48 -21.64 -6.66 -5.55
CA GLY A 48 -22.39 -6.60 -6.81
C GLY A 48 -23.16 -5.29 -7.04
N ASN A 49 -23.00 -4.28 -6.17
CA ASN A 49 -23.70 -2.99 -6.27
C ASN A 49 -23.20 -2.12 -7.44
N VAL A 50 -21.93 -2.29 -7.82
CA VAL A 50 -21.28 -1.56 -8.93
C VAL A 50 -20.36 -2.47 -9.71
N ARG A 51 -20.20 -2.18 -11.00
CA ARG A 51 -19.25 -2.86 -11.89
C ARG A 51 -17.89 -2.16 -11.88
N HIS A 52 -16.82 -2.91 -12.12
CA HIS A 52 -15.46 -2.36 -12.23
C HIS A 52 -15.37 -1.18 -13.22
N GLY A 53 -16.04 -1.29 -14.37
CA GLY A 53 -16.06 -0.24 -15.38
C GLY A 53 -16.85 1.00 -14.98
N GLU A 54 -17.84 0.86 -14.09
CA GLU A 54 -18.62 2.00 -13.56
C GLU A 54 -17.73 2.84 -12.63
N ILE A 55 -16.96 2.20 -11.74
CA ILE A 55 -15.97 2.89 -10.90
C ILE A 55 -14.88 3.54 -11.75
N ALA A 56 -14.33 2.82 -12.74
CA ALA A 56 -13.27 3.35 -13.60
C ALA A 56 -13.72 4.63 -14.33
N ARG A 57 -14.94 4.65 -14.87
CA ARG A 57 -15.51 5.83 -15.55
C ARG A 57 -15.84 6.95 -14.57
N ALA A 58 -16.55 6.65 -13.48
CA ALA A 58 -17.04 7.66 -12.55
C ALA A 58 -15.90 8.45 -11.87
N PHE A 59 -14.77 7.80 -11.60
CA PHE A 59 -13.63 8.41 -10.92
C PHE A 59 -12.42 8.67 -11.84
N ALA A 60 -12.57 8.44 -13.15
CA ALA A 60 -11.48 8.56 -14.12
C ALA A 60 -10.18 7.81 -13.70
N VAL A 61 -10.34 6.63 -13.12
CA VAL A 61 -9.22 5.78 -12.67
C VAL A 61 -9.01 4.60 -13.63
N PRO A 62 -7.75 4.13 -13.83
CA PRO A 62 -7.51 2.99 -14.70
C PRO A 62 -8.25 1.73 -14.24
N LEU A 63 -8.89 1.02 -15.18
CA LEU A 63 -9.62 -0.23 -14.88
C LEU A 63 -8.73 -1.30 -14.23
N SER A 64 -7.45 -1.35 -14.62
CA SER A 64 -6.45 -2.24 -14.01
C SER A 64 -6.25 -1.96 -12.53
N THR A 65 -6.25 -0.69 -12.13
CA THR A 65 -6.18 -0.26 -10.72
C THR A 65 -7.41 -0.70 -9.95
N VAL A 66 -8.62 -0.53 -10.53
CA VAL A 66 -9.87 -1.00 -9.89
C VAL A 66 -9.84 -2.51 -9.69
N LYS A 67 -9.50 -3.29 -10.72
CA LYS A 67 -9.40 -4.76 -10.64
C LYS A 67 -8.38 -5.21 -9.58
N ARG A 68 -7.23 -4.52 -9.48
CA ARG A 68 -6.20 -4.80 -8.47
C ARG A 68 -6.74 -4.67 -7.05
N TYR A 69 -7.48 -3.61 -6.75
CA TYR A 69 -8.02 -3.37 -5.42
C TYR A 69 -9.23 -4.25 -5.10
N ALA A 70 -10.09 -4.53 -6.08
CA ALA A 70 -11.14 -5.54 -5.93
C ALA A 70 -10.56 -6.92 -5.57
N LYS A 71 -9.45 -7.32 -6.21
CA LYS A 71 -8.70 -8.54 -5.85
C LYS A 71 -8.16 -8.46 -4.42
N LEU A 72 -7.54 -7.34 -4.03
CA LEU A 72 -7.03 -7.14 -2.68
C LEU A 72 -8.13 -7.30 -1.61
N TYR A 73 -9.30 -6.71 -1.83
CA TYR A 73 -10.44 -6.84 -0.92
C TYR A 73 -10.91 -8.30 -0.79
N ARG A 74 -11.00 -9.03 -1.91
CA ARG A 74 -11.36 -10.45 -1.89
C ARG A 74 -10.37 -11.32 -1.12
N GLU A 75 -9.07 -11.01 -1.21
CA GLU A 75 -8.01 -11.82 -0.59
C GLU A 75 -7.75 -11.45 0.88
N LYS A 76 -7.90 -10.17 1.24
CA LYS A 76 -7.42 -9.64 2.53
C LYS A 76 -8.47 -8.83 3.29
N GLY A 77 -9.68 -8.69 2.74
CA GLY A 77 -10.74 -7.86 3.31
C GLY A 77 -10.31 -6.40 3.47
N ALA A 78 -10.93 -5.72 4.44
CA ALA A 78 -10.65 -4.33 4.75
C ALA A 78 -9.21 -4.10 5.24
N ALA A 79 -8.67 -5.04 6.02
CA ALA A 79 -7.31 -4.96 6.57
C ALA A 79 -6.26 -4.75 5.47
N GLY A 80 -6.45 -5.33 4.29
CA GLY A 80 -5.52 -5.20 3.15
C GLY A 80 -5.22 -3.77 2.71
N PHE A 81 -6.11 -2.81 2.99
CA PHE A 81 -5.97 -1.40 2.55
C PHE A 81 -5.20 -0.53 3.54
N PHE A 82 -5.07 -0.97 4.79
CA PHE A 82 -4.47 -0.19 5.88
C PHE A 82 -3.15 -0.79 6.40
N VAL A 83 -2.68 -1.89 5.79
CA VAL A 83 -1.36 -2.43 6.10
C VAL A 83 -0.26 -1.53 5.52
N PRO A 84 0.77 -1.18 6.31
CA PRO A 84 1.93 -0.45 5.81
C PRO A 84 2.50 -1.12 4.56
N ARG A 85 2.81 -0.32 3.54
CA ARG A 85 3.38 -0.84 2.30
C ARG A 85 4.69 -1.55 2.63
N ARG A 86 4.79 -2.84 2.28
CA ARG A 86 6.04 -3.60 2.41
C ARG A 86 7.12 -2.86 1.63
N ARG A 87 8.04 -2.21 2.35
CA ARG A 87 9.26 -1.67 1.77
C ARG A 87 10.10 -2.86 1.34
N ARG A 88 10.67 -2.82 0.14
CA ARG A 88 11.66 -3.85 -0.24
C ARG A 88 12.75 -3.79 0.82
N SER A 89 12.98 -4.90 1.53
CA SER A 89 14.22 -5.05 2.26
C SER A 89 15.34 -5.00 1.23
N ALA A 90 16.47 -4.38 1.58
CA ALA A 90 17.66 -4.51 0.78
C ALA A 90 17.96 -6.02 0.69
N VAL A 91 17.88 -6.60 -0.51
CA VAL A 91 18.12 -8.04 -0.79
C VAL A 91 19.45 -8.51 -0.20
N VAL A 92 20.36 -7.57 0.00
CA VAL A 92 21.74 -7.79 0.41
C VAL A 92 21.91 -7.94 1.93
N LEU A 93 21.03 -7.38 2.77
CA LEU A 93 21.13 -7.44 4.24
C LEU A 93 20.09 -8.42 4.82
N THR A 94 20.23 -9.70 4.48
CA THR A 94 19.47 -10.76 5.15
C THR A 94 19.91 -10.90 6.61
N ASP A 95 19.14 -11.63 7.42
CA ASP A 95 19.47 -11.79 8.83
C ASP A 95 20.78 -12.58 9.01
N GLU A 96 21.09 -13.53 8.12
CA GLU A 96 22.36 -14.25 8.09
C GLU A 96 23.53 -13.30 7.79
N VAL A 97 23.38 -12.44 6.77
CA VAL A 97 24.40 -11.46 6.40
C VAL A 97 24.64 -10.47 7.53
N LYS A 98 23.58 -10.06 8.24
CA LYS A 98 23.72 -9.17 9.40
C LYS A 98 24.49 -9.82 10.53
N ALA A 99 24.21 -11.09 10.84
CA ALA A 99 24.95 -11.83 11.86
C ALA A 99 26.45 -11.92 11.54
N GLN A 100 26.78 -12.20 10.27
CA GLN A 100 28.17 -12.22 9.80
C GLN A 100 28.83 -10.84 9.88
N ALA A 101 28.15 -9.79 9.41
CA ALA A 101 28.63 -8.43 9.50
C ALA A 101 28.86 -7.99 10.96
N GLN A 102 27.96 -8.34 11.88
CA GLN A 102 28.08 -8.04 13.31
C GLN A 102 29.31 -8.72 13.94
N ALA A 103 29.57 -9.98 13.58
CA ALA A 103 30.75 -10.70 14.07
C ALA A 103 32.04 -10.03 13.59
N LEU A 104 32.14 -9.71 12.30
CA LEU A 104 33.29 -9.02 11.72
C LEU A 104 33.51 -7.62 12.31
N LEU A 105 32.43 -6.88 12.55
CA LEU A 105 32.50 -5.58 13.26
C LEU A 105 32.96 -5.77 14.72
N GLY A 106 32.52 -6.84 15.39
CA GLY A 106 32.95 -7.19 16.76
C GLY A 106 34.42 -7.58 16.85
N GLU A 107 34.99 -8.12 15.77
CA GLU A 107 36.44 -8.36 15.62
C GLU A 107 37.24 -7.06 15.37
N GLY A 108 36.56 -5.91 15.24
CA GLY A 108 37.18 -4.61 15.02
C GLY A 108 37.39 -4.23 13.55
N LYS A 109 36.86 -5.02 12.60
CA LYS A 109 36.93 -4.68 11.16
C LYS A 109 36.07 -3.44 10.87
N SER A 110 36.55 -2.61 9.95
CA SER A 110 35.83 -1.44 9.46
C SER A 110 34.70 -1.82 8.50
N ALA A 111 33.73 -0.93 8.31
CA ALA A 111 32.63 -1.13 7.36
C ALA A 111 33.11 -1.37 5.91
N ALA A 112 34.31 -0.90 5.55
CA ALA A 112 34.91 -1.16 4.24
C ALA A 112 35.41 -2.60 4.10
N GLU A 113 36.09 -3.11 5.12
CA GLU A 113 36.60 -4.48 5.18
C GLU A 113 35.44 -5.48 5.23
N VAL A 114 34.42 -5.21 6.05
CA VAL A 114 33.19 -6.02 6.11
C VAL A 114 32.48 -6.05 4.75
N GLY A 115 32.41 -4.91 4.07
CA GLY A 115 31.82 -4.85 2.72
C GLY A 115 32.60 -5.70 1.71
N GLN A 116 33.93 -5.63 1.73
CA GLN A 116 34.76 -6.45 0.85
C GLN A 116 34.59 -7.95 1.13
N GLU A 117 34.62 -8.36 2.40
CA GLU A 117 34.56 -9.76 2.81
C GLU A 117 33.21 -10.42 2.53
N LEU A 118 32.12 -9.67 2.72
CA LEU A 118 30.76 -10.16 2.44
C LEU A 118 30.31 -9.92 0.99
N ALA A 119 31.18 -9.34 0.14
CA ALA A 119 30.85 -8.90 -1.22
C ALA A 119 29.65 -7.94 -1.29
N ILE A 120 29.57 -7.02 -0.33
CA ILE A 120 28.53 -6.00 -0.17
C ILE A 120 29.16 -4.61 -0.34
N LEU A 121 28.44 -3.70 -0.99
CA LEU A 121 28.87 -2.30 -1.06
C LEU A 121 29.16 -1.74 0.35
N PRO A 122 30.35 -1.18 0.62
CA PRO A 122 30.66 -0.57 1.92
C PRO A 122 29.65 0.49 2.36
N ASP A 123 29.05 1.19 1.41
CA ASP A 123 28.00 2.18 1.67
C ASP A 123 26.72 1.53 2.24
N THR A 124 26.38 0.32 1.80
CA THR A 124 25.27 -0.46 2.36
C THR A 124 25.54 -0.86 3.81
N VAL A 125 26.77 -1.28 4.14
CA VAL A 125 27.18 -1.61 5.51
C VAL A 125 27.12 -0.35 6.39
N ARG A 126 27.66 0.78 5.92
CA ARG A 126 27.62 2.06 6.66
C ARG A 126 26.19 2.54 6.91
N LYS A 127 25.32 2.47 5.91
CA LYS A 127 23.89 2.82 6.06
C LYS A 127 23.17 1.91 7.05
N ALA A 128 23.51 0.63 7.08
CA ALA A 128 22.92 -0.32 8.03
C ALA A 128 23.34 -0.01 9.48
N ILE A 129 24.63 0.30 9.71
CA ILE A 129 25.12 0.76 11.02
C ILE A 129 24.40 2.05 11.45
N GLN A 130 24.35 3.06 10.57
CA GLN A 130 23.67 4.34 10.87
C GLN A 130 22.18 4.17 11.17
N ALA A 131 21.53 3.17 10.57
CA ALA A 131 20.13 2.84 10.80
C ALA A 131 19.90 1.93 12.02
N GLY A 132 20.95 1.53 12.75
CA GLY A 132 20.85 0.60 13.88
C GLY A 132 20.44 -0.81 13.49
N HIS A 133 20.84 -1.26 12.30
CA HIS A 133 20.57 -2.60 11.77
C HIS A 133 21.78 -3.55 11.84
N LEU A 134 22.93 -3.02 12.28
CA LEU A 134 24.23 -3.66 12.55
C LEU A 134 24.88 -2.92 13.74
#